data_AF-A0A1J3I0K9-F1
#
_entry.id   AF-A0A1J3I0K9-F1
#
_cell.length_a   1.000
_cell.length_b   1.000
_cell.length_c   1.000
_cell.angle_alpha   90.00
_cell.angle_beta   90.00
_cell.angle_gamma   90.00
#
_symmetry.space_group_name_H-M   'P 1'
#
loop_
_entity.id
_entity.type
_entity.pdbx_description
1 polymer ?
#
loop_
_entity_poly.entity_id
_entity_poly.type
_entity_poly.pdbx_seq_one_letter_code
_entity_poly.pdbx_strand_id
1 'polypeptide(L)'
;SFEHLGDTLLPSSNLMYNLATGEKRVLTSWKTYTDPSPGEFVGQITPQVPSQMLTTRGSKPYWRSGPWAKTRFTGLPLMDESYTNPFSLQQDANGSGSFSHLQRNIKPLYVVLTSEGSVKSYQLNGTDWVLIFETPLANSCDFYGVCGPFGLCVVSVPRKCECFKGFVPKS
;
A
#
# COMPACT_ATOMS: atom_id res chain seq x y z
N SER A 1 -10.13 -16.25 5.62
CA SER A 1 -11.39 -16.17 4.84
C SER A 1 -11.33 -14.91 3.98
N PHE A 2 -12.13 -14.76 2.93
CA PHE A 2 -12.14 -13.50 2.14
C PHE A 2 -12.74 -12.31 2.90
N GLU A 3 -13.55 -12.59 3.93
CA GLU A 3 -14.15 -11.57 4.80
C GLU A 3 -13.24 -11.21 5.99
N HIS A 4 -12.28 -12.09 6.32
CA HIS A 4 -11.32 -11.93 7.41
C HIS A 4 -9.92 -12.23 6.89
N LEU A 5 -9.28 -11.19 6.37
CA LEU A 5 -7.95 -11.27 5.80
C LEU A 5 -6.90 -11.41 6.91
N GLY A 6 -5.84 -12.17 6.61
CA GLY A 6 -4.61 -12.18 7.39
C GLY A 6 -3.65 -11.11 6.85
N ASP A 7 -2.44 -11.53 6.54
CA ASP A 7 -1.39 -10.72 5.94
C ASP A 7 -1.46 -10.64 4.40
N THR A 8 -2.27 -11.51 3.78
CA THR A 8 -2.28 -11.73 2.33
C THR A 8 -3.61 -11.33 1.68
N LEU A 9 -3.52 -10.54 0.60
CA LEU A 9 -4.61 -10.24 -0.33
C LEU A 9 -4.51 -11.20 -1.53
N LEU A 10 -5.51 -12.07 -1.67
CA LEU A 10 -5.66 -13.01 -2.78
C LEU A 10 -6.62 -12.47 -3.85
N PRO A 11 -6.59 -13.00 -5.08
CA PRO A 11 -7.60 -12.68 -6.08
C PRO A 11 -9.01 -12.87 -5.53
N SER A 12 -9.93 -11.99 -5.90
CA SER A 12 -11.33 -11.98 -5.42
C SER A 12 -11.54 -11.59 -3.95
N SER A 13 -10.48 -11.43 -3.16
CA SER A 13 -10.57 -10.77 -1.86
C SER A 13 -10.39 -9.26 -2.01
N ASN A 14 -10.79 -8.49 -0.99
CA ASN A 14 -10.73 -7.03 -1.05
C ASN A 14 -10.30 -6.39 0.28
N LEU A 15 -9.57 -5.29 0.16
CA LEU A 15 -9.54 -4.29 1.22
C LEU A 15 -10.79 -3.43 1.09
N MET A 16 -11.41 -3.10 2.20
CA MET A 16 -12.67 -2.38 2.20
C MET A 16 -12.72 -1.42 3.38
N TYR A 17 -13.37 -0.29 3.16
CA TYR A 17 -13.78 0.61 4.22
C TYR A 17 -15.21 1.09 3.95
N ASN A 18 -16.12 0.85 4.89
CA ASN A 18 -17.51 1.29 4.81
C ASN A 18 -17.78 2.34 5.89
N LEU A 19 -18.04 3.58 5.49
CA LEU A 19 -18.29 4.69 6.43
C LEU A 19 -19.63 4.58 7.16
N ALA A 20 -20.64 4.00 6.52
CA ALA A 20 -21.98 3.90 7.10
C ALA A 20 -22.03 2.88 8.24
N THR A 21 -21.31 1.76 8.11
CA THR A 21 -21.28 0.69 9.12
C THR A 21 -20.04 0.74 10.02
N GLY A 22 -18.98 1.44 9.61
CA GLY A 22 -17.67 1.39 10.25
C GLY A 22 -16.90 0.09 9.98
N GLU A 23 -17.41 -0.79 9.12
CA GLU A 23 -16.74 -2.04 8.77
C GLU A 23 -15.46 -1.76 7.95
N LYS A 24 -14.40 -2.50 8.28
CA LYS A 24 -13.13 -2.44 7.56
C LYS A 24 -12.58 -3.84 7.31
N ARG A 25 -12.00 -4.03 6.13
CA ARG A 25 -11.19 -5.20 5.77
C ARG A 25 -9.79 -4.72 5.48
N VAL A 26 -8.85 -5.22 6.27
CA VAL A 26 -7.46 -4.76 6.33
C VAL A 26 -6.54 -5.97 6.30
N LEU A 27 -5.31 -5.78 5.82
CA LEU A 27 -4.24 -6.75 6.03
C LEU A 27 -3.63 -6.50 7.41
N THR A 28 -3.33 -7.58 8.12
CA THR A 28 -2.58 -7.54 9.38
C THR A 28 -1.35 -8.41 9.20
N SER A 29 -0.16 -7.84 9.38
CA SER A 29 1.07 -8.61 9.22
C SER A 29 1.13 -9.75 10.23
N TRP A 30 1.95 -10.75 9.94
CA TRP A 30 2.42 -11.66 10.97
C TRP A 30 3.33 -10.92 11.95
N LYS A 31 3.45 -11.46 13.16
CA LYS A 31 4.34 -10.93 14.19
C LYS A 31 5.81 -11.14 13.83
N THR A 32 6.12 -12.31 13.28
CA THR A 32 7.44 -12.63 12.70
C THR A 32 7.25 -13.58 11.52
N TYR A 33 8.30 -13.84 10.74
CA TYR A 33 8.26 -14.80 9.64
C TYR A 33 7.89 -16.25 10.05
N THR A 34 8.00 -16.59 11.35
CA THR A 34 7.61 -17.91 11.90
C THR A 34 6.38 -17.89 12.81
N ASP A 35 5.89 -16.71 13.20
CA ASP A 35 4.79 -16.56 14.15
C ASP A 35 3.61 -15.87 13.45
N PRO A 36 2.57 -16.63 13.04
CA PRO A 36 1.42 -16.11 12.31
C PRO A 36 0.44 -15.33 13.18
N SER A 37 0.72 -15.12 14.47
CA SER A 37 -0.09 -14.23 15.30
C SER A 37 -0.04 -12.78 14.78
N PRO A 38 -1.06 -11.95 15.07
CA PRO A 38 -1.10 -10.57 14.61
C PRO A 38 0.13 -9.75 15.00
N GLY A 39 0.77 -9.14 14.01
CA GLY A 39 1.93 -8.27 14.15
C GLY A 39 1.59 -6.78 14.30
N GLU A 40 2.61 -5.93 14.19
CA GLU A 40 2.49 -4.48 14.42
C GLU A 40 1.97 -3.70 13.21
N PHE A 41 2.01 -4.30 12.01
CA PHE A 41 1.70 -3.59 10.77
C PHE A 41 0.30 -3.90 10.26
N VAL A 42 -0.41 -2.85 9.86
CA VAL A 42 -1.75 -2.94 9.28
C VAL A 42 -1.77 -2.20 7.95
N GLY A 43 -2.24 -2.88 6.90
CA GLY A 43 -2.40 -2.32 5.56
C GLY A 43 -3.88 -2.12 5.24
N GLN A 44 -4.28 -0.91 4.84
CA GLN A 44 -5.68 -0.58 4.57
C GLN A 44 -5.81 0.49 3.49
N ILE A 45 -7.01 0.62 2.92
CA ILE A 45 -7.38 1.79 2.13
C ILE A 45 -7.96 2.88 3.04
N THR A 46 -7.84 4.13 2.62
CA THR A 46 -8.33 5.27 3.41
C THR A 46 -9.65 5.83 2.88
N PRO A 47 -10.45 6.50 3.73
CA PRO A 47 -11.73 7.10 3.30
C PRO A 47 -11.57 8.44 2.57
N GLN A 48 -10.36 8.98 2.42
CA GLN A 48 -10.16 10.20 1.64
C GLN A 48 -10.58 9.95 0.19
N VAL A 49 -11.12 10.97 -0.49
CA VAL A 49 -11.52 10.89 -1.89
C VAL A 49 -10.57 11.77 -2.71
N PRO A 50 -9.70 11.22 -3.57
CA PRO A 50 -9.52 9.80 -3.88
C PRO A 50 -8.75 9.01 -2.80
N SER A 51 -9.12 7.74 -2.63
CA SER A 51 -8.51 6.83 -1.65
C SER A 51 -7.03 6.57 -1.94
N GLN A 52 -6.28 6.26 -0.88
CA GLN A 52 -4.90 5.76 -0.95
C GLN A 52 -4.78 4.49 -0.10
N MET A 53 -3.78 3.66 -0.39
CA MET A 53 -3.32 2.64 0.54
C MET A 53 -2.41 3.27 1.58
N LEU A 54 -2.58 2.83 2.82
CA LEU A 54 -1.81 3.25 3.98
C LEU A 54 -1.39 2.02 4.77
N THR A 55 -0.10 1.91 5.03
CA THR A 55 0.44 0.98 6.02
C THR A 55 0.72 1.76 7.29
N THR A 56 0.23 1.27 8.43
CA THR A 56 0.54 1.81 9.76
C THR A 56 1.38 0.82 10.54
N ARG A 57 2.21 1.32 11.45
CA ARG A 57 2.88 0.55 12.51
C ARG A 57 2.29 0.99 13.85
N GLY A 58 1.45 0.15 14.44
CA GLY A 58 0.54 0.58 15.50
C GLY A 58 -0.33 1.74 15.03
N SER A 59 -0.29 2.87 15.76
CA SER A 59 -1.06 4.08 15.41
C SER A 59 -0.34 5.05 14.46
N LYS A 60 0.93 4.80 14.11
CA LYS A 60 1.73 5.72 13.31
C LYS A 60 1.73 5.32 11.83
N PRO A 61 1.51 6.26 10.89
CA PRO A 61 1.75 6.01 9.47
C PRO A 61 3.18 5.52 9.22
N TYR A 62 3.32 4.48 8.41
CA TYR A 62 4.61 3.87 8.06
C TYR A 62 4.94 4.09 6.57
N TRP A 63 3.95 3.90 5.70
CA TRP A 63 4.07 4.07 4.25
C TRP A 63 2.71 4.45 3.65
N ARG A 64 2.70 5.18 2.53
CA ARG A 64 1.47 5.44 1.76
C ARG A 64 1.70 5.31 0.26
N SER A 65 0.68 4.85 -0.46
CA SER A 65 0.71 4.75 -1.92
C SER A 65 0.51 6.09 -2.64
N GLY A 66 0.00 7.11 -1.93
CA GLY A 66 -0.62 8.27 -2.55
C GLY A 66 -1.99 7.95 -3.17
N PRO A 67 -2.79 8.96 -3.56
CA PRO A 67 -4.14 8.74 -4.05
C PRO A 67 -4.24 7.88 -5.31
N TRP A 68 -5.37 7.20 -5.48
CA TRP A 68 -5.72 6.41 -6.66
C TRP A 68 -6.07 7.30 -7.85
N ALA A 69 -5.27 7.19 -8.91
CA ALA A 69 -5.43 7.91 -10.17
C ALA A 69 -6.09 7.01 -11.25
N LYS A 70 -7.22 6.38 -10.89
CA LYS A 70 -8.06 5.50 -11.74
C LYS A 70 -7.44 4.15 -12.16
N THR A 71 -6.17 4.13 -12.57
CA THR A 71 -5.47 2.90 -12.99
C THR A 71 -4.29 2.55 -12.10
N ARG A 72 -3.73 3.52 -11.37
CA ARG A 72 -2.63 3.29 -10.43
C ARG A 72 -2.68 4.21 -9.23
N PHE A 73 -1.89 3.90 -8.21
CA PHE A 73 -1.58 4.86 -7.15
C PHE A 73 -0.47 5.83 -7.57
N THR A 74 -0.63 7.10 -7.20
CA THR A 74 0.27 8.19 -7.64
C THR A 74 1.71 8.04 -7.14
N GLY A 75 1.91 7.48 -5.95
CA GLY A 75 3.21 7.20 -5.34
C GLY A 75 3.82 5.86 -5.75
N LEU A 76 3.20 5.14 -6.71
CA LEU A 76 3.72 3.89 -7.27
C LEU A 76 3.99 4.07 -8.78
N PRO A 77 5.10 4.71 -9.18
CA PRO A 77 5.36 5.04 -10.58
C PRO A 77 5.63 3.81 -11.47
N LEU A 78 6.01 2.68 -10.89
CA LEU A 78 6.24 1.42 -11.62
C LEU A 78 4.95 0.59 -11.80
N MET A 79 3.84 1.03 -11.21
CA MET A 79 2.55 0.37 -11.38
C MET A 79 2.00 0.68 -12.78
N ASP A 80 1.52 -0.35 -13.49
CA ASP A 80 1.00 -0.19 -14.84
C ASP A 80 -0.14 0.85 -14.88
N GLU A 81 0.02 1.86 -15.74
CA GLU A 81 -0.96 2.93 -15.96
C GLU A 81 -2.06 2.53 -16.93
N SER A 82 -1.89 1.42 -17.66
CA SER A 82 -2.87 0.94 -18.63
C SER A 82 -4.11 0.34 -17.95
N TYR A 83 -5.20 0.23 -18.72
CA TYR A 83 -6.41 -0.46 -18.28
C TYR A 83 -6.27 -1.98 -18.15
N THR A 84 -5.07 -2.53 -18.42
CA THR A 84 -4.76 -3.95 -18.20
C THR A 84 -4.25 -4.24 -16.80
N ASN A 85 -4.03 -3.19 -15.99
CA ASN A 85 -3.69 -3.34 -14.58
C ASN A 85 -4.75 -4.19 -13.85
N PRO A 86 -4.36 -5.29 -13.17
CA PRO A 86 -5.31 -6.17 -12.51
C PRO A 86 -5.97 -5.55 -11.28
N PHE A 87 -5.43 -4.45 -10.75
CA PHE A 87 -5.91 -3.78 -9.55
C PHE A 87 -7.05 -2.81 -9.88
N SER A 88 -8.07 -2.79 -9.02
CA SER A 88 -9.22 -1.90 -9.12
C SER A 88 -9.55 -1.31 -7.76
N LEU A 89 -9.82 0.00 -7.74
CA LEU A 89 -10.36 0.69 -6.58
C LEU A 89 -11.68 1.35 -6.96
N GLN A 90 -12.74 0.93 -6.30
CA GLN A 90 -14.08 1.54 -6.41
C GLN A 90 -14.35 2.30 -5.13
N GLN A 91 -14.71 3.57 -5.25
CA GLN A 91 -15.00 4.45 -4.12
C GLN A 91 -16.23 5.28 -4.43
N ASP A 92 -17.13 5.39 -3.47
CA ASP A 92 -18.28 6.28 -3.54
C ASP A 92 -17.90 7.73 -3.19
N ALA A 93 -18.80 8.67 -3.44
CA ALA A 93 -18.58 10.09 -3.16
C ALA A 93 -18.44 10.40 -1.66
N ASN A 94 -18.92 9.51 -0.78
CA ASN A 94 -18.87 9.68 0.66
C ASN A 94 -17.54 9.19 1.25
N GLY A 95 -16.79 8.36 0.52
CA GLY A 95 -15.47 7.84 0.89
C GLY A 95 -15.44 6.34 1.17
N SER A 96 -16.59 5.64 1.18
CA SER A 96 -16.59 4.18 1.30
C SER A 96 -16.03 3.57 0.02
N GLY A 97 -15.22 2.53 0.15
CA GLY A 97 -14.55 1.96 -1.00
C GLY A 97 -14.10 0.54 -0.80
N SER A 98 -13.70 -0.06 -1.91
CA SER A 98 -13.18 -1.41 -2.00
C SER A 98 -12.02 -1.44 -3.00
N PHE A 99 -10.91 -2.03 -2.59
CA PHE A 99 -9.75 -2.29 -3.42
C PHE A 99 -9.57 -3.80 -3.56
N SER A 100 -9.47 -4.27 -4.80
CA SER A 100 -9.28 -5.68 -5.12
C SER A 100 -8.43 -5.83 -6.36
N HIS A 101 -7.97 -7.06 -6.61
CA HIS A 101 -7.43 -7.42 -7.91
C HIS A 101 -8.19 -8.59 -8.52
N LEU A 102 -8.45 -8.48 -9.82
CA LEU A 102 -9.13 -9.50 -10.59
C LEU A 102 -8.12 -10.30 -11.40
N GLN A 103 -8.32 -11.60 -11.42
CA GLN A 103 -7.52 -12.52 -12.22
C GLN A 103 -8.19 -12.74 -13.58
N ARG A 104 -8.15 -11.74 -14.48
CA ARG A 104 -8.63 -11.90 -15.87
C ARG A 104 -7.45 -12.10 -16.80
N ASN A 105 -7.23 -13.34 -17.26
CA ASN A 105 -6.18 -13.71 -18.23
C ASN A 105 -4.74 -13.31 -17.83
N ILE A 106 -4.52 -13.01 -16.54
CA ILE A 106 -3.21 -12.66 -15.97
C ILE A 106 -2.76 -13.80 -15.07
N LYS A 107 -1.44 -14.05 -15.03
CA LYS A 107 -0.81 -15.01 -14.14
C LYS A 107 -1.25 -14.76 -12.68
N PRO A 108 -1.51 -15.81 -11.87
CA PRO A 108 -1.86 -15.66 -10.47
C PRO A 108 -0.95 -14.66 -9.75
N LEU A 109 -1.57 -13.78 -8.96
CA LEU A 109 -0.89 -12.73 -8.22
C LEU A 109 -1.46 -12.69 -6.79
N TYR A 110 -0.59 -12.55 -5.80
CA TYR A 110 -0.98 -12.19 -4.44
C TYR A 110 -0.14 -11.05 -3.92
N VAL A 111 -0.70 -10.31 -2.97
CA VAL A 111 -0.02 -9.24 -2.25
C VAL A 111 0.07 -9.64 -0.78
N VAL A 112 1.23 -9.46 -0.16
CA VAL A 112 1.47 -9.80 1.25
C VAL A 112 2.04 -8.59 2.00
N LEU A 113 1.57 -8.37 3.23
CA LEU A 113 2.14 -7.44 4.18
C LEU A 113 3.06 -8.20 5.15
N THR A 114 4.36 -8.04 5.00
CA THR A 114 5.35 -8.81 5.77
C THR A 114 5.47 -8.34 7.22
N SER A 115 6.09 -9.15 8.08
CA SER A 115 6.38 -8.81 9.48
C SER A 115 7.26 -7.57 9.65
N GLU A 116 8.02 -7.19 8.62
CA GLU A 116 8.87 -6.00 8.58
C GLU A 116 8.13 -4.75 8.09
N GLY A 117 6.85 -4.89 7.73
CA GLY A 117 6.00 -3.80 7.24
C GLY A 117 6.11 -3.51 5.76
N SER A 118 6.79 -4.38 4.99
CA SER A 118 6.86 -4.26 3.53
C SER A 118 5.61 -4.85 2.88
N VAL A 119 5.06 -4.15 1.91
CA VAL A 119 4.05 -4.69 0.99
C VAL A 119 4.78 -5.28 -0.21
N LYS A 120 4.60 -6.58 -0.45
CA LYS A 120 5.20 -7.32 -1.56
C LYS A 120 4.14 -7.90 -2.45
N SER A 121 4.35 -7.87 -3.76
CA SER A 121 3.51 -8.57 -4.72
C SER A 121 4.31 -9.66 -5.42
N TYR A 122 3.73 -10.85 -5.46
CA TYR A 122 4.31 -12.01 -6.14
C TYR A 122 3.41 -12.44 -7.28
N GLN A 123 4.02 -12.79 -8.42
CA GLN A 123 3.33 -13.33 -9.57
C GLN A 123 3.87 -14.72 -9.91
N LEU A 124 2.97 -15.66 -10.19
CA LEU A 124 3.34 -17.02 -10.56
C LEU A 124 3.94 -17.02 -11.97
N ASN A 125 5.18 -17.47 -12.11
CA ASN A 125 5.86 -17.63 -13.39
C ASN A 125 6.27 -19.11 -13.58
N GLY A 126 5.51 -19.85 -14.38
CA GLY A 126 5.68 -21.30 -14.47
C GLY A 126 5.23 -21.95 -13.16
N THR A 127 6.18 -22.51 -12.41
CA THR A 127 5.96 -23.12 -11.10
C THR A 127 6.38 -22.22 -9.93
N ASP A 128 7.10 -21.13 -10.19
CA ASP A 128 7.74 -20.32 -9.16
C ASP A 128 7.01 -19.00 -8.93
N TRP A 129 6.96 -18.57 -7.66
CA TRP A 129 6.47 -17.24 -7.30
C TRP A 129 7.59 -16.22 -7.38
N VAL A 130 7.46 -15.26 -8.29
CA VAL A 130 8.47 -14.23 -8.52
C VAL A 130 8.03 -12.92 -7.89
N LEU A 131 8.91 -12.29 -7.11
CA LEU A 131 8.70 -10.95 -6.56
C LEU A 131 8.68 -9.93 -7.71
N ILE A 132 7.58 -9.22 -7.88
CA ILE A 132 7.44 -8.20 -8.94
C ILE A 132 7.37 -6.78 -8.38
N PHE A 133 7.11 -6.62 -7.09
CA PHE A 133 6.97 -5.32 -6.45
C PHE A 133 7.24 -5.42 -4.94
N GLU A 134 7.92 -4.42 -4.39
CA GLU A 134 8.17 -4.26 -2.95
C GLU A 134 8.20 -2.78 -2.56
N THR A 135 7.59 -2.44 -1.43
CA THR A 135 7.62 -1.08 -0.85
C THR A 135 7.38 -1.13 0.67
N PRO A 136 7.90 -0.18 1.48
CA PRO A 136 8.90 0.82 1.13
C PRO A 136 10.26 0.20 0.83
N LEU A 137 11.01 0.76 -0.13
CA LEU A 137 12.37 0.29 -0.42
C LEU A 137 13.38 0.86 0.59
N ALA A 138 14.41 0.07 0.94
CA ALA A 138 15.48 0.54 1.82
C ALA A 138 16.17 1.77 1.20
N ASN A 139 16.45 2.78 2.05
CA ASN A 139 17.05 4.07 1.65
C ASN A 139 16.22 4.91 0.65
N SER A 140 14.96 4.57 0.42
CA SER A 140 14.07 5.38 -0.42
C SER A 140 13.36 6.49 0.38
N CYS A 141 12.64 7.34 -0.36
CA CYS A 141 11.75 8.37 0.15
C CYS A 141 10.32 7.84 0.45
N ASP A 142 10.12 6.53 0.38
CA ASP A 142 8.79 5.93 0.50
C ASP A 142 8.28 5.90 1.95
N PHE A 143 9.20 5.87 2.93
CA PHE A 143 8.85 5.92 4.34
C PHE A 143 8.09 7.21 4.65
N TYR A 144 6.98 7.08 5.39
CA TYR A 144 6.13 8.22 5.70
C TYR A 144 6.87 9.22 6.61
N GLY A 145 6.81 10.50 6.26
CA GLY A 145 7.31 11.58 7.12
C GLY A 145 8.84 11.64 7.25
N VAL A 146 9.60 11.06 6.32
CA VAL A 146 11.08 11.21 6.28
C VAL A 146 11.48 12.68 6.28
N CYS A 147 10.77 13.50 5.50
CA CYS A 147 10.90 14.95 5.54
C CYS A 147 9.69 15.55 6.25
N GLY A 148 9.94 16.63 6.99
CA GLY A 148 8.89 17.38 7.68
C GLY A 148 7.93 18.10 6.70
N PRO A 149 6.91 18.78 7.24
CA PRO A 149 6.00 19.59 6.44
C PRO A 149 6.76 20.56 5.52
N PHE A 150 6.31 20.68 4.27
CA PHE A 150 6.96 21.49 3.23
C PHE A 150 8.39 21.06 2.84
N GLY A 151 8.82 19.86 3.25
CA GLY A 151 10.05 19.23 2.78
C GLY A 151 9.77 18.21 1.67
N LEU A 152 10.60 18.22 0.64
CA LEU A 152 10.68 17.24 -0.43
C LEU A 152 11.83 16.26 -0.13
N CYS A 153 11.54 14.97 -0.17
CA CYS A 153 12.59 13.95 -0.05
C CYS A 153 13.24 13.71 -1.41
N VAL A 154 14.58 13.75 -1.43
CA VAL A 154 15.40 13.47 -2.62
C VAL A 154 16.16 12.16 -2.40
N VAL A 155 15.91 11.18 -3.28
CA VAL A 155 16.54 9.86 -3.24
C VAL A 155 18.05 10.02 -3.48
N SER A 156 18.83 9.88 -2.42
CA SER A 156 20.28 10.04 -2.39
C SER A 156 20.86 9.26 -1.21
N VAL A 157 22.18 9.08 -1.17
CA VAL A 157 22.88 8.38 -0.07
C VAL A 157 23.86 9.36 0.60
N PRO A 158 23.57 9.85 1.84
CA PRO A 158 22.34 9.69 2.60
C PRO A 158 21.15 10.48 1.99
N ARG A 159 19.93 10.12 2.39
CA ARG A 159 18.69 10.78 1.93
C ARG A 159 18.74 12.26 2.29
N LYS A 160 18.25 13.12 1.40
CA LYS A 160 18.19 14.57 1.63
C LYS A 160 16.75 15.05 1.70
N CYS A 161 16.51 16.04 2.55
CA CYS A 161 15.28 16.79 2.59
C CYS A 161 15.56 18.21 2.10
N GLU A 162 14.89 18.61 1.02
CA GLU A 162 14.97 19.95 0.46
C GLU A 162 13.66 20.69 0.75
N CYS A 163 13.73 21.97 1.11
CA CYS A 163 12.52 22.76 1.26
C CYS A 163 11.91 23.06 -0.11
N PHE A 164 10.58 23.08 -0.19
CA PHE A 164 9.93 23.64 -1.38
C PHE A 164 10.40 25.08 -1.63
N LYS A 165 10.39 25.50 -2.89
CA LYS A 165 10.73 26.87 -3.27
C LYS A 165 9.89 27.86 -2.46
N GLY A 166 10.56 28.77 -1.75
CA GLY A 166 9.94 29.76 -0.86
C GLY A 166 9.89 29.37 0.62
N PHE A 167 10.31 28.15 0.97
CA PHE A 167 10.43 27.69 2.36
C PHE A 167 11.89 27.58 2.78
N VAL A 168 12.12 27.71 4.09
CA VAL A 168 13.43 27.54 4.73
C VAL A 168 13.30 26.57 5.92
N PRO A 169 14.40 25.88 6.31
CA PRO A 169 14.37 25.01 7.48
C PRO A 169 13.95 25.76 8.72
N LYS A 170 13.07 25.15 9.53
CA LYS A 170 12.75 25.67 10.85
C LYS A 170 13.94 25.41 11.76
N SER A 171 14.43 26.46 12.42
CA SER A 171 15.55 26.43 13.36
C SER A 171 15.30 25.48 14.53
#